data_AF-A0A446BLM5-F1
#
_entry.id   AF-A0A446BLM5-F1
#
_cell.length_a   1.000
_cell.length_b   1.000
_cell.length_c   1.000
_cell.angle_alpha   90.00
_cell.angle_beta   90.00
_cell.angle_gamma   90.00
#
_symmetry.space_group_name_H-M   'P 1'
#
loop_
_entity.id
_entity.type
_entity.pdbx_description
1 polymer ?
#
loop_
_entity_poly.entity_id
_entity_poly.type
_entity_poly.pdbx_seq_one_letter_code
_entity_poly.pdbx_strand_id
1 'polypeptide(L)'
;MAEDGVCGLCASPCECESPEAHDALITQGLSAAESDGNLATWVECFMAECRAQYVVYNTGKLNVRPKCHYCRQKSAVSRSDPKYTTLADAPCVTCTRCANRIIWPAAYRPADFDASAYLCPACADNHPTIVTQETTARALAAQNGTAWLLRNDDNTLFDPLSGRSVFHVVSTCTTDRSLIPSHVEVLPALSSTWTTPLTLTLNNKPLHNTRALLNSLADWITTRRVQSSTAQCTLCFTAHRHNAHNPSRTAGLRLACGGRRGCAQLICEPCMRGWYGLNRPGAPINVAALACPFCRRAPVARRVALPRGLQGLAGLADAVVERGEFVYAWCAGPCGMARRLAPRTCAAGAPEVEGWRCEECVAAAEAEAAANGGGGNGKKTEDGLEVRVKMCPACGVATEKVVGCDHISCPCGAHWCFNCGKNTGSMAETYAHMTAEHHTWFADGREEGEDEGYDEGEDEEVDEGQDGMDWE
;
A
#
# COMPACT_ATOMS: atom_id res chain seq x y z
N MET A 1 -14.14 -22.44 44.48
CA MET A 1 -15.00 -22.07 45.62
C MET A 1 -15.88 -23.27 45.88
N ALA A 2 -16.03 -23.69 47.14
CA ALA A 2 -16.85 -24.84 47.54
C ALA A 2 -18.27 -24.40 47.93
N GLU A 3 -19.05 -25.28 48.56
CA GLU A 3 -20.39 -24.96 49.08
C GLU A 3 -20.36 -23.72 50.00
N ASP A 4 -21.50 -23.02 50.09
CA ASP A 4 -21.75 -21.88 51.00
C ASP A 4 -20.92 -20.60 50.78
N GLY A 5 -20.46 -20.32 49.55
CA GLY A 5 -19.74 -19.05 49.28
C GLY A 5 -18.27 -19.06 49.70
N VAL A 6 -17.77 -20.20 50.16
CA VAL A 6 -16.39 -20.31 50.64
C VAL A 6 -15.42 -20.40 49.47
N CYS A 7 -14.45 -19.48 49.46
CA CYS A 7 -13.06 -19.78 49.20
C CYS A 7 -12.70 -21.12 48.54
N GLY A 8 -12.31 -21.23 47.26
CA GLY A 8 -11.79 -22.53 46.76
C GLY A 8 -10.54 -22.96 47.53
N LEU A 9 -9.74 -21.98 47.95
CA LEU A 9 -8.61 -22.16 48.86
C LEU A 9 -9.05 -22.32 50.31
N CYS A 10 -10.14 -21.69 50.73
CA CYS A 10 -10.63 -21.70 52.10
C CYS A 10 -11.46 -22.95 52.45
N ALA A 11 -11.96 -23.67 51.44
CA ALA A 11 -12.72 -24.91 51.59
C ALA A 11 -11.95 -26.15 51.17
N SER A 12 -10.87 -26.00 50.40
CA SER A 12 -9.97 -27.11 50.13
C SER A 12 -9.10 -27.33 51.35
N PRO A 13 -9.02 -28.53 51.94
CA PRO A 13 -7.93 -28.84 52.84
C PRO A 13 -6.64 -28.69 52.02
N CYS A 14 -5.87 -27.64 52.23
CA CYS A 14 -4.53 -27.62 51.66
C CYS A 14 -3.67 -28.65 52.39
N GLU A 15 -2.71 -29.23 51.67
CA GLU A 15 -1.56 -29.93 52.27
C GLU A 15 -0.56 -28.90 52.84
N CYS A 16 -1.08 -27.90 53.53
CA CYS A 16 -0.27 -26.88 54.20
C CYS A 16 0.35 -27.51 55.45
N GLU A 17 1.64 -27.25 55.66
CA GLU A 17 2.42 -27.82 56.76
C GLU A 17 1.91 -27.36 58.14
N SER A 18 1.19 -26.23 58.22
CA SER A 18 0.54 -25.74 59.45
C SER A 18 -0.68 -24.86 59.15
N PRO A 19 -1.57 -24.63 60.15
CA PRO A 19 -2.67 -23.67 60.06
C PRO A 19 -2.22 -22.24 59.76
N GLU A 20 -1.07 -21.81 60.31
CA GLU A 20 -0.51 -20.48 60.04
C GLU A 20 -0.05 -20.35 58.57
N ALA A 21 0.46 -21.43 57.98
CA ALA A 21 0.80 -21.47 56.56
C ALA A 21 -0.46 -21.43 55.67
N HIS A 22 -1.58 -21.98 56.14
CA HIS A 22 -2.88 -21.88 55.47
C HIS A 22 -3.42 -20.43 55.52
N ASP A 23 -3.40 -19.81 56.69
CA ASP A 23 -3.85 -18.43 56.88
C ASP A 23 -2.98 -17.45 56.08
N ALA A 24 -1.66 -17.66 56.09
CA ALA A 24 -0.73 -16.89 55.29
C ALA A 24 -0.95 -17.08 53.77
N LEU A 25 -1.45 -18.24 53.33
CA LEU A 25 -1.79 -18.51 51.93
C LEU A 25 -3.10 -17.83 51.51
N ILE A 26 -4.13 -17.87 52.37
CA ILE A 26 -5.46 -17.29 52.09
C ILE A 26 -5.42 -15.76 52.14
N THR A 27 -4.64 -15.19 53.05
CA THR A 27 -4.51 -13.73 53.21
C THR A 27 -3.46 -13.12 52.28
N GLN A 28 -2.76 -13.92 51.48
CA GLN A 28 -1.65 -13.43 50.67
C GLN A 28 -2.09 -12.59 49.47
N GLY A 29 -1.75 -11.31 49.49
CA GLY A 29 -2.11 -10.37 48.41
C GLY A 29 -3.58 -9.96 48.44
N LEU A 30 -4.23 -10.13 49.60
CA LEU A 30 -5.58 -9.66 49.89
C LEU A 30 -5.58 -8.91 51.22
N SER A 31 -6.28 -7.78 51.29
CA SER A 31 -6.48 -7.02 52.53
C SER A 31 -7.97 -6.95 52.86
N ALA A 32 -8.31 -6.98 54.16
CA ALA A 32 -9.69 -6.77 54.61
C ALA A 32 -10.25 -5.38 54.24
N ALA A 33 -9.39 -4.45 53.79
CA ALA A 33 -9.77 -3.14 53.28
C ALA A 33 -10.10 -3.13 51.77
N GLU A 34 -9.89 -4.22 51.05
CA GLU A 34 -10.23 -4.32 49.62
C GLU A 34 -11.72 -4.55 49.42
N SER A 35 -12.30 -3.84 48.46
CA SER A 35 -13.72 -3.87 48.10
C SER A 35 -13.91 -4.20 46.62
N ASP A 36 -15.16 -4.23 46.17
CA ASP A 36 -15.53 -4.36 44.76
C ASP A 36 -14.98 -3.22 43.86
N GLY A 37 -14.60 -2.09 44.45
CA GLY A 37 -13.95 -0.97 43.74
C GLY A 37 -12.45 -1.15 43.47
N ASN A 38 -11.80 -2.21 43.99
CA ASN A 38 -10.37 -2.44 43.81
C ASN A 38 -10.06 -3.13 42.47
N LEU A 39 -8.96 -2.73 41.82
CA LEU A 39 -8.52 -3.34 40.56
C LEU A 39 -8.03 -4.78 40.77
N ALA A 40 -8.72 -5.74 40.16
CA ALA A 40 -8.32 -7.14 40.14
C ALA A 40 -7.36 -7.45 38.98
N THR A 41 -6.38 -8.32 39.20
CA THR A 41 -5.54 -8.83 38.10
C THR A 41 -6.22 -10.01 37.42
N TRP A 42 -6.59 -9.83 36.16
CA TRP A 42 -7.20 -10.87 35.33
C TRP A 42 -6.14 -11.59 34.49
N VAL A 43 -6.25 -12.92 34.43
CA VAL A 43 -5.33 -13.77 33.69
C VAL A 43 -6.13 -14.74 32.83
N GLU A 44 -5.65 -14.99 31.62
CA GLU A 44 -6.27 -15.93 30.68
C GLU A 44 -5.58 -17.30 30.75
N CYS A 45 -6.37 -18.38 30.81
CA CYS A 45 -5.82 -19.74 30.73
C CYS A 45 -5.16 -19.98 29.36
N PHE A 46 -3.93 -20.51 29.37
CA PHE A 46 -3.15 -20.78 28.16
C PHE A 46 -3.66 -21.98 27.32
N MET A 47 -4.58 -22.80 27.85
CA MET A 47 -5.08 -23.97 27.12
C MET A 47 -5.96 -23.53 25.95
N ALA A 48 -5.66 -24.02 24.74
CA ALA A 48 -6.31 -23.63 23.48
C ALA A 48 -7.84 -23.77 23.52
N GLU A 49 -8.35 -24.86 24.11
CA GLU A 49 -9.78 -25.15 24.22
C GLU A 49 -10.47 -24.40 25.39
N CYS A 50 -9.70 -23.88 26.35
CA CYS A 50 -10.23 -23.22 27.54
C CYS A 50 -10.28 -21.70 27.35
N ARG A 51 -9.12 -21.04 27.28
CA ARG A 51 -9.00 -19.56 27.17
C ARG A 51 -9.88 -18.77 28.14
N ALA A 52 -10.28 -19.39 29.25
CA ALA A 52 -11.11 -18.77 30.24
C ALA A 52 -10.28 -17.83 31.10
N GLN A 53 -10.84 -16.68 31.42
CA GLN A 53 -10.24 -15.66 32.27
C GLN A 53 -10.69 -15.88 33.72
N TYR A 54 -9.76 -15.64 34.63
CA TYR A 54 -9.96 -15.75 36.06
C TYR A 54 -9.08 -14.74 36.80
N VAL A 55 -9.47 -14.40 38.02
CA VAL A 55 -8.73 -13.46 38.87
C VAL A 55 -7.56 -14.18 39.53
N VAL A 56 -6.41 -13.50 39.58
CA VAL A 56 -5.22 -13.93 40.34
C VAL A 56 -4.92 -12.86 41.38
N TYR A 57 -5.01 -13.24 42.65
CA TYR A 57 -4.72 -12.35 43.77
C TYR A 57 -3.21 -12.21 44.02
N ASN A 58 -2.47 -13.32 43.99
CA ASN A 58 -1.01 -13.30 44.16
C ASN A 58 -0.28 -13.37 42.82
N THR A 59 -0.10 -12.21 42.18
CA THR A 59 0.58 -12.08 40.88
C THR A 59 2.08 -12.42 40.96
N GLY A 60 2.73 -12.16 42.10
CA GLY A 60 4.15 -12.47 42.32
C GLY A 60 4.49 -13.97 42.25
N LYS A 61 3.52 -14.84 42.51
CA LYS A 61 3.67 -16.30 42.37
C LYS A 61 3.31 -16.83 40.97
N LEU A 62 2.87 -15.97 40.04
CA LEU A 62 2.56 -16.38 38.67
C LEU A 62 3.84 -16.44 37.82
N ASN A 63 4.70 -17.43 38.09
CA ASN A 63 5.98 -17.63 37.41
C ASN A 63 5.95 -18.70 36.30
N VAL A 64 4.77 -19.21 35.96
CA VAL A 64 4.54 -20.22 34.91
C VAL A 64 3.40 -19.82 34.00
N ARG A 65 3.32 -20.45 32.81
CA ARG A 65 2.20 -20.23 31.89
C ARG A 65 0.86 -20.44 32.62
N PRO A 66 -0.05 -19.47 32.55
CA PRO A 66 -1.28 -19.51 33.32
C PRO A 66 -2.18 -20.66 32.89
N LYS A 67 -2.67 -21.42 33.85
CA LYS A 67 -3.67 -22.47 33.67
C LYS A 67 -4.71 -22.33 34.78
N CYS A 68 -5.99 -22.35 34.41
CA CYS A 68 -7.06 -22.36 35.39
C CYS A 68 -7.05 -23.67 36.18
N HIS A 69 -7.69 -23.66 37.36
CA HIS A 69 -7.77 -24.80 38.26
C HIS A 69 -8.24 -26.09 37.56
N TYR A 70 -9.34 -26.01 36.80
CA TYR A 70 -9.93 -27.14 36.08
C TYR A 70 -8.97 -27.74 35.04
N CYS A 71 -8.29 -26.90 34.26
CA CYS A 71 -7.30 -27.37 33.29
C CYS A 71 -6.05 -27.96 33.96
N ARG A 72 -5.66 -27.47 35.15
CA ARG A 72 -4.56 -28.06 35.92
C ARG A 72 -4.90 -29.47 36.39
N GLN A 73 -6.09 -29.66 36.95
CA GLN A 73 -6.58 -30.98 37.36
C GLN A 73 -6.62 -31.95 36.18
N LYS A 74 -7.23 -31.55 35.05
CA LYS A 74 -7.27 -32.38 33.84
C LYS A 74 -5.89 -32.66 33.26
N SER A 75 -4.93 -31.74 33.37
CA SER A 75 -3.55 -31.97 32.89
C SER A 75 -2.76 -32.92 33.77
N ALA A 76 -3.16 -33.12 35.04
CA ALA A 76 -2.48 -34.00 35.97
C ALA A 76 -2.89 -35.48 35.80
N VAL A 77 -3.94 -35.74 35.02
CA VAL A 77 -4.51 -37.08 34.80
C VAL A 77 -4.43 -37.41 33.32
N SER A 78 -4.00 -38.63 32.98
CA SER A 78 -3.97 -39.09 31.58
C SER A 78 -5.38 -39.12 30.99
N ARG A 79 -5.54 -38.76 29.70
CA ARG A 79 -6.82 -38.87 28.98
C ARG A 79 -7.40 -40.29 28.95
N SER A 80 -6.55 -41.30 29.08
CA SER A 80 -6.95 -42.71 29.15
C SER A 80 -7.38 -43.18 30.55
N ASP A 81 -7.14 -42.37 31.58
CA ASP A 81 -7.54 -42.70 32.95
C ASP A 81 -9.06 -42.49 33.10
N PRO A 82 -9.81 -43.46 33.66
CA PRO A 82 -11.25 -43.31 33.92
C PRO A 82 -11.61 -42.01 34.67
N LYS A 83 -10.74 -41.54 35.57
CA LYS A 83 -10.93 -40.30 36.33
C LYS A 83 -10.99 -39.06 35.43
N TYR A 84 -10.35 -39.06 34.26
CA TYR A 84 -10.34 -37.90 33.35
C TYR A 84 -11.74 -37.48 32.94
N THR A 85 -12.60 -38.45 32.61
CA THR A 85 -13.99 -38.20 32.18
C THR A 85 -14.87 -37.67 33.32
N THR A 86 -14.50 -37.94 34.56
CA THR A 86 -15.21 -37.47 35.76
C THR A 86 -14.80 -36.06 36.20
N LEU A 87 -13.71 -35.50 35.65
CA LEU A 87 -13.26 -34.16 35.99
C LEU A 87 -14.10 -33.09 35.29
N ALA A 88 -14.58 -32.12 36.07
CA ALA A 88 -15.39 -31.01 35.58
C ALA A 88 -14.61 -30.09 34.64
N ASP A 89 -15.29 -29.58 33.60
CA ASP A 89 -14.81 -28.48 32.79
C ASP A 89 -14.92 -27.15 33.53
N ALA A 90 -14.13 -26.16 33.10
CA ALA A 90 -14.22 -24.82 33.65
C ALA A 90 -15.62 -24.24 33.39
N PRO A 91 -16.39 -23.87 34.44
CA PRO A 91 -17.73 -23.33 34.28
C PRO A 91 -17.62 -21.88 33.78
N CYS A 92 -17.66 -21.72 32.47
CA CYS A 92 -17.46 -20.43 31.82
C CYS A 92 -18.79 -19.77 31.44
N VAL A 93 -18.82 -18.46 31.51
CA VAL A 93 -19.83 -17.59 30.89
C VAL A 93 -19.14 -16.77 29.82
N THR A 94 -19.79 -16.54 28.68
CA THR A 94 -19.21 -15.82 27.54
C THR A 94 -19.79 -14.42 27.46
N CYS A 95 -18.93 -13.40 27.44
CA CYS A 95 -19.34 -12.02 27.23
C CYS A 95 -19.94 -11.83 25.83
N THR A 96 -21.11 -11.21 25.75
CA THR A 96 -21.82 -10.98 24.48
C THR A 96 -21.15 -9.92 23.61
N ARG A 97 -20.38 -9.00 24.21
CA ARG A 97 -19.64 -7.93 23.50
C ARG A 97 -18.29 -8.40 22.95
N CYS A 98 -17.40 -8.88 23.82
CA CYS A 98 -16.02 -9.20 23.45
C CYS A 98 -15.74 -10.71 23.31
N ALA A 99 -16.75 -11.58 23.46
CA ALA A 99 -16.63 -13.04 23.39
C ALA A 99 -15.64 -13.67 24.39
N ASN A 100 -15.11 -12.89 25.35
CA ASN A 100 -14.25 -13.42 26.40
C ASN A 100 -15.03 -14.39 27.30
N ARG A 101 -14.38 -15.51 27.65
CA ARG A 101 -14.92 -16.52 28.56
C ARG A 101 -14.45 -16.23 29.97
N ILE A 102 -15.37 -16.02 30.90
CA ILE A 102 -15.08 -15.78 32.32
C ILE A 102 -15.46 -17.02 33.12
N ILE A 103 -14.59 -17.49 34.01
CA ILE A 103 -14.96 -18.57 34.94
C ILE A 103 -15.94 -18.00 35.98
N TRP A 104 -17.20 -18.41 35.90
CA TRP A 104 -18.25 -18.05 36.85
C TRP A 104 -19.16 -19.26 37.11
N PRO A 105 -18.91 -20.03 38.19
CA PRO A 105 -19.71 -21.20 38.54
C PRO A 105 -21.18 -20.87 38.76
N ALA A 106 -22.07 -21.79 38.38
CA ALA A 106 -23.52 -21.58 38.43
C ALA A 106 -24.04 -21.24 39.84
N ALA A 107 -23.45 -21.82 40.89
CA ALA A 107 -23.83 -21.57 42.28
C ALA A 107 -23.67 -20.11 42.74
N TYR A 108 -22.90 -19.30 42.01
CA TYR A 108 -22.66 -17.88 42.35
C TYR A 108 -23.28 -16.91 41.33
N ARG A 109 -24.07 -17.42 40.41
CA ARG A 109 -24.79 -16.57 39.48
C ARG A 109 -26.07 -16.09 40.17
N PRO A 110 -26.46 -14.82 39.97
CA PRO A 110 -27.77 -14.34 40.40
C PRO A 110 -28.89 -15.27 39.91
N ALA A 111 -29.99 -15.36 40.66
CA ALA A 111 -31.11 -16.24 40.30
C ALA A 111 -31.76 -15.84 38.96
N ASP A 112 -31.68 -14.56 38.62
CA ASP A 112 -32.14 -13.92 37.39
C ASP A 112 -31.04 -13.82 36.31
N PHE A 113 -29.94 -14.57 36.46
CA PHE A 113 -28.82 -14.51 35.52
C PHE A 113 -29.24 -14.91 34.10
N ASP A 114 -29.05 -13.98 33.16
CA ASP A 114 -29.24 -14.18 31.73
C ASP A 114 -27.90 -14.21 31.00
N ALA A 115 -27.55 -15.38 30.45
CA ALA A 115 -26.33 -15.55 29.67
C ALA A 115 -26.32 -14.73 28.37
N SER A 116 -27.49 -14.43 27.80
CA SER A 116 -27.63 -13.68 26.55
C SER A 116 -27.46 -12.16 26.72
N ALA A 117 -27.53 -11.67 27.96
CA ALA A 117 -27.30 -10.27 28.33
C ALA A 117 -25.95 -10.05 29.03
N TYR A 118 -25.18 -11.10 29.30
CA TYR A 118 -23.97 -11.00 30.11
C TYR A 118 -22.85 -10.17 29.45
N LEU A 119 -22.33 -9.20 30.20
CA LEU A 119 -21.11 -8.46 29.90
C LEU A 119 -20.02 -8.82 30.93
N CYS A 120 -18.79 -9.10 30.47
CA CYS A 120 -17.68 -9.26 31.40
C CYS A 120 -17.36 -7.93 32.11
N PRO A 121 -16.71 -7.96 33.29
CA PRO A 121 -16.40 -6.75 34.06
C PRO A 121 -15.71 -5.67 33.21
N ALA A 122 -14.69 -6.06 32.44
CA ALA A 122 -13.99 -5.14 31.54
C ALA A 122 -14.91 -4.48 30.49
N CYS A 123 -15.89 -5.20 29.94
CA CYS A 123 -16.85 -4.59 29.00
C CYS A 123 -17.89 -3.72 29.71
N ALA A 124 -18.32 -4.08 30.91
CA ALA A 124 -19.24 -3.28 31.72
C ALA A 124 -18.59 -1.92 32.10
N ASP A 125 -17.30 -1.95 32.42
CA ASP A 125 -16.50 -0.76 32.76
C ASP A 125 -15.92 -0.03 31.52
N ASN A 126 -16.33 -0.42 30.31
CA ASN A 126 -15.89 0.17 29.04
C ASN A 126 -14.37 0.12 28.78
N HIS A 127 -13.67 -0.87 29.32
CA HIS A 127 -12.29 -1.13 28.93
C HIS A 127 -12.19 -1.69 27.50
N PRO A 128 -11.13 -1.31 26.75
CA PRO A 128 -10.88 -1.85 25.42
C PRO A 128 -10.52 -3.33 25.51
N THR A 129 -11.43 -4.18 25.02
CA THR A 129 -11.34 -5.65 25.13
C THR A 129 -11.22 -6.35 23.78
N ILE A 130 -11.53 -5.65 22.69
CA ILE A 130 -11.43 -6.12 21.31
C ILE A 130 -10.21 -5.46 20.67
N VAL A 131 -9.36 -6.25 20.02
CA VAL A 131 -8.12 -5.79 19.39
C VAL A 131 -8.21 -5.99 17.88
N THR A 132 -7.88 -4.96 17.12
CA THR A 132 -7.72 -5.04 15.67
C THR A 132 -6.33 -5.57 15.34
N GLN A 133 -6.25 -6.62 14.51
CA GLN A 133 -5.01 -7.23 14.09
C GLN A 133 -5.07 -7.62 12.60
N GLU A 134 -4.02 -7.27 11.84
CA GLU A 134 -3.86 -7.76 10.48
C GLU A 134 -3.46 -9.24 10.47
N THR A 135 -3.99 -10.00 9.50
CA THR A 135 -3.71 -11.43 9.36
C THR A 135 -3.67 -11.84 7.89
N THR A 136 -3.33 -13.11 7.63
CA THR A 136 -3.29 -13.68 6.27
C THR A 136 -4.18 -14.91 6.18
N ALA A 137 -4.66 -15.22 4.98
CA ALA A 137 -5.42 -16.45 4.73
C ALA A 137 -4.63 -17.71 5.14
N ARG A 138 -3.29 -17.70 4.97
CA ARG A 138 -2.41 -18.79 5.41
C ARG A 138 -2.39 -18.96 6.93
N ALA A 139 -2.32 -17.86 7.69
CA ALA A 139 -2.35 -17.90 9.16
C ALA A 139 -3.70 -18.42 9.68
N LEU A 140 -4.80 -18.00 9.05
CA LEU A 140 -6.14 -18.51 9.36
C LEU A 140 -6.29 -19.99 8.99
N ALA A 141 -5.78 -20.40 7.82
CA ALA A 141 -5.84 -21.80 7.38
C ALA A 141 -5.06 -22.75 8.28
N ALA A 142 -3.95 -22.30 8.88
CA ALA A 142 -3.17 -23.09 9.82
C ALA A 142 -3.96 -23.50 11.08
N GLN A 143 -4.99 -22.72 11.47
CA GLN A 143 -5.81 -22.98 12.66
C GLN A 143 -7.19 -23.56 12.33
N ASN A 144 -7.78 -23.15 11.20
CA ASN A 144 -9.16 -23.48 10.83
C ASN A 144 -9.25 -24.51 9.68
N GLY A 145 -8.12 -24.96 9.14
CA GLY A 145 -8.07 -25.71 7.88
C GLY A 145 -8.40 -24.81 6.67
N THR A 146 -8.51 -25.43 5.50
CA THR A 146 -8.71 -24.73 4.21
C THR A 146 -10.15 -24.80 3.69
N ALA A 147 -11.03 -25.58 4.32
CA ALA A 147 -12.40 -25.82 3.84
C ALA A 147 -13.24 -24.53 3.72
N TRP A 148 -12.99 -23.53 4.57
CA TRP A 148 -13.65 -22.22 4.48
C TRP A 148 -13.20 -21.39 3.27
N LEU A 149 -12.00 -21.66 2.76
CA LEU A 149 -11.38 -20.97 1.64
C LEU A 149 -11.67 -21.67 0.31
N LEU A 150 -11.65 -23.01 0.31
CA LEU A 150 -11.83 -23.84 -0.87
C LEU A 150 -12.54 -25.16 -0.49
N ARG A 151 -13.75 -25.38 -1.02
CA ARG A 151 -14.35 -26.72 -1.08
C ARG A 151 -13.66 -27.51 -2.19
N ASN A 152 -13.30 -28.75 -1.90
CA ASN A 152 -12.63 -29.64 -2.84
C ASN A 152 -13.07 -31.08 -2.56
N ASP A 153 -14.25 -31.41 -3.05
CA ASP A 153 -14.89 -32.70 -2.81
C ASP A 153 -14.10 -33.82 -3.49
N ASP A 154 -14.05 -34.99 -2.85
CA ASP A 154 -13.32 -36.18 -3.28
C ASP A 154 -11.82 -35.95 -3.57
N ASN A 155 -11.24 -34.86 -3.06
CA ASN A 155 -9.89 -34.40 -3.43
C ASN A 155 -9.70 -34.29 -4.95
N THR A 156 -10.72 -33.79 -5.66
CA THR A 156 -10.72 -33.58 -7.12
C THR A 156 -9.47 -32.81 -7.59
N LEU A 157 -9.00 -31.88 -6.76
CA LEU A 157 -7.68 -31.25 -6.87
C LEU A 157 -6.72 -31.81 -5.80
N PHE A 158 -5.62 -32.43 -6.19
CA PHE A 158 -4.68 -33.05 -5.23
C PHE A 158 -3.89 -32.04 -4.38
N ASP A 159 -3.52 -30.90 -4.95
CA ASP A 159 -2.75 -29.85 -4.27
C ASP A 159 -3.13 -28.43 -4.78
N PRO A 160 -4.35 -27.97 -4.45
CA PRO A 160 -4.92 -26.75 -5.06
C PRO A 160 -4.25 -25.45 -4.58
N LEU A 161 -3.54 -25.48 -3.45
CA LEU A 161 -2.90 -24.30 -2.83
C LEU A 161 -1.37 -24.40 -2.79
N SER A 162 -0.79 -25.15 -3.73
CA SER A 162 0.66 -25.39 -3.90
C SER A 162 1.50 -24.13 -4.18
N GLY A 163 0.87 -23.00 -4.48
CA GLY A 163 1.54 -21.78 -4.96
C GLY A 163 1.97 -21.84 -6.43
N ARG A 164 1.60 -22.91 -7.15
CA ARG A 164 1.74 -22.99 -8.62
C ARG A 164 0.64 -22.21 -9.33
N SER A 165 0.81 -21.99 -10.63
CA SER A 165 -0.22 -21.30 -11.43
C SER A 165 -1.53 -22.10 -11.46
N VAL A 166 -2.65 -21.39 -11.61
CA VAL A 166 -3.97 -22.02 -11.78
C VAL A 166 -3.96 -23.00 -12.96
N PHE A 167 -3.31 -22.64 -14.06
CA PHE A 167 -3.13 -23.52 -15.21
C PHE A 167 -2.42 -24.83 -14.84
N HIS A 168 -1.35 -24.77 -14.05
CA HIS A 168 -0.68 -25.97 -13.57
C HIS A 168 -1.62 -26.82 -12.72
N VAL A 169 -2.26 -26.24 -11.71
CA VAL A 169 -3.19 -26.96 -10.81
C VAL A 169 -4.29 -27.67 -11.61
N VAL A 170 -4.96 -26.97 -12.53
CA VAL A 170 -6.04 -27.57 -13.35
C VAL A 170 -5.51 -28.59 -14.36
N SER A 171 -4.29 -28.42 -14.86
CA SER A 171 -3.74 -29.30 -15.90
C SER A 171 -3.13 -30.58 -15.36
N THR A 172 -2.52 -30.54 -14.17
CA THR A 172 -1.72 -31.65 -13.62
C THR A 172 -2.24 -32.20 -12.30
N CYS A 173 -3.03 -31.43 -11.54
CA CYS A 173 -3.43 -31.82 -10.20
C CYS A 173 -4.88 -32.33 -10.14
N THR A 174 -5.39 -32.91 -11.23
CA THR A 174 -6.72 -33.54 -11.28
C THR A 174 -6.71 -34.75 -12.22
N THR A 175 -7.49 -35.77 -11.89
CA THR A 175 -7.73 -36.95 -12.75
C THR A 175 -8.84 -36.72 -13.76
N ASP A 176 -9.79 -35.83 -13.46
CA ASP A 176 -10.91 -35.50 -14.35
C ASP A 176 -11.32 -34.02 -14.19
N ARG A 177 -10.98 -33.22 -15.21
CA ARG A 177 -11.30 -31.78 -15.23
C ARG A 177 -12.80 -31.49 -15.30
N SER A 178 -13.61 -32.45 -15.74
CA SER A 178 -15.06 -32.26 -15.89
C SER A 178 -15.77 -32.14 -14.54
N LEU A 179 -15.16 -32.65 -13.47
CA LEU A 179 -15.70 -32.62 -12.10
C LEU A 179 -15.46 -31.30 -11.36
N ILE A 180 -14.54 -30.45 -11.86
CA ILE A 180 -14.15 -29.20 -11.18
C ILE A 180 -15.37 -28.29 -10.89
N PRO A 181 -16.29 -28.03 -11.83
CA PRO A 181 -17.41 -27.11 -11.58
C PRO A 181 -18.37 -27.58 -10.48
N SER A 182 -18.49 -28.88 -10.24
CA SER A 182 -19.38 -29.44 -9.21
C SER A 182 -18.66 -29.66 -7.87
N HIS A 183 -17.38 -30.03 -7.90
CA HIS A 183 -16.65 -30.46 -6.70
C HIS A 183 -15.77 -29.36 -6.07
N VAL A 184 -15.51 -28.27 -6.80
CA VAL A 184 -14.61 -27.22 -6.35
C VAL A 184 -15.34 -25.88 -6.27
N GLU A 185 -15.33 -25.27 -5.08
CA GLU A 185 -15.95 -23.96 -4.85
C GLU A 185 -15.01 -23.08 -4.01
N VAL A 186 -14.76 -21.86 -4.47
CA VAL A 186 -13.93 -20.87 -3.77
C VAL A 186 -14.80 -20.06 -2.82
N LEU A 187 -14.36 -19.87 -1.58
CA LEU A 187 -15.10 -19.20 -0.51
C LEU A 187 -16.53 -19.76 -0.34
N PRO A 188 -16.69 -21.09 -0.13
CA PRO A 188 -18.01 -21.72 -0.03
C PRO A 188 -18.86 -21.13 1.11
N ALA A 189 -18.23 -20.57 2.15
CA ALA A 189 -18.90 -19.93 3.28
C ALA A 189 -19.70 -18.65 2.93
N LEU A 190 -19.51 -18.10 1.73
CA LEU A 190 -20.32 -16.99 1.20
C LEU A 190 -21.45 -17.46 0.27
N SER A 191 -21.48 -18.75 -0.05
CA SER A 191 -22.48 -19.35 -0.93
C SER A 191 -23.80 -19.59 -0.21
N SER A 192 -24.88 -19.61 -0.99
CA SER A 192 -26.23 -19.94 -0.49
C SER A 192 -26.36 -21.37 0.03
N THR A 193 -25.42 -22.25 -0.34
CA THR A 193 -25.34 -23.65 0.07
C THR A 193 -24.75 -23.85 1.46
N TRP A 194 -24.14 -22.81 2.04
CA TRP A 194 -23.50 -22.89 3.35
C TRP A 194 -24.50 -22.57 4.47
N THR A 195 -25.02 -23.60 5.12
CA THR A 195 -26.10 -23.49 6.12
C THR A 195 -25.62 -23.24 7.55
N THR A 196 -24.32 -23.39 7.82
CA THR A 196 -23.78 -23.34 9.20
C THR A 196 -23.05 -22.03 9.45
N PRO A 197 -23.33 -21.27 10.52
CA PRO A 197 -22.58 -20.06 10.83
C PRO A 197 -21.10 -20.38 11.04
N LEU A 198 -20.23 -19.77 10.22
CA LEU A 198 -18.78 -19.92 10.31
C LEU A 198 -18.19 -18.79 11.15
N THR A 199 -17.49 -19.17 12.23
CA THR A 199 -16.64 -18.27 13.00
C THR A 199 -15.22 -18.77 12.92
N LEU A 200 -14.36 -18.02 12.23
CA LEU A 200 -12.93 -18.35 12.16
C LEU A 200 -12.26 -18.00 13.49
N THR A 201 -11.11 -18.62 13.73
CA THR A 201 -10.27 -18.35 14.89
C THR A 201 -8.88 -17.88 14.51
N LEU A 202 -8.32 -16.97 15.32
CA LEU A 202 -6.93 -16.55 15.26
C LEU A 202 -6.34 -16.59 16.66
N ASN A 203 -5.21 -17.27 16.80
CA ASN A 203 -4.65 -17.64 18.09
C ASN A 203 -5.70 -18.32 18.98
N ASN A 204 -6.52 -19.22 18.42
CA ASN A 204 -7.65 -19.89 19.09
C ASN A 204 -8.70 -18.94 19.71
N LYS A 205 -8.76 -17.67 19.27
CA LYS A 205 -9.82 -16.72 19.66
C LYS A 205 -10.76 -16.50 18.47
N PRO A 206 -12.09 -16.44 18.68
CA PRO A 206 -13.05 -16.21 17.60
C PRO A 206 -12.88 -14.81 17.01
N LEU A 207 -12.99 -14.70 15.68
CA LEU A 207 -13.00 -13.44 14.98
C LEU A 207 -14.39 -12.81 15.07
N HIS A 208 -14.46 -11.54 15.48
CA HIS A 208 -15.70 -10.76 15.52
C HIS A 208 -16.24 -10.39 14.13
N ASN A 209 -15.37 -10.31 13.13
CA ASN A 209 -15.68 -9.79 11.80
C ASN A 209 -15.52 -10.85 10.70
N THR A 210 -15.69 -12.15 11.02
CA THR A 210 -15.48 -13.26 10.06
C THR A 210 -16.17 -13.01 8.71
N ARG A 211 -17.44 -12.62 8.70
CA ARG A 211 -18.19 -12.35 7.46
C ARG A 211 -17.60 -11.20 6.64
N ALA A 212 -17.28 -10.09 7.29
CA ALA A 212 -16.70 -8.92 6.63
C ALA A 212 -15.32 -9.24 6.03
N LEU A 213 -14.51 -10.03 6.74
CA LEU A 213 -13.23 -10.52 6.25
C LEU A 213 -13.40 -11.38 4.99
N LEU A 214 -14.35 -12.32 4.98
CA LEU A 214 -14.62 -13.15 3.81
C LEU A 214 -15.07 -12.30 2.60
N ASN A 215 -15.94 -11.31 2.83
CA ASN A 215 -16.36 -10.40 1.76
C ASN A 215 -15.18 -9.60 1.19
N SER A 216 -14.25 -9.14 2.04
CA SER A 216 -13.03 -8.46 1.58
C SER A 216 -12.14 -9.39 0.74
N LEU A 217 -12.01 -10.67 1.13
CA LEU A 217 -11.27 -11.65 0.32
C LEU A 217 -11.97 -11.91 -1.02
N ALA A 218 -13.30 -12.01 -1.03
CA ALA A 218 -14.08 -12.18 -2.24
C ALA A 218 -13.87 -11.02 -3.21
N ASP A 219 -13.91 -9.78 -2.71
CA ASP A 219 -13.65 -8.57 -3.49
C ASP A 219 -12.25 -8.57 -4.12
N TRP A 220 -11.21 -8.98 -3.38
CA TRP A 220 -9.86 -9.10 -3.93
C TRP A 220 -9.79 -10.11 -5.08
N ILE A 221 -10.47 -11.25 -4.93
CA ILE A 221 -10.50 -12.31 -5.94
C ILE A 221 -11.26 -11.84 -7.19
N THR A 222 -12.45 -11.26 -7.04
CA THR A 222 -13.28 -10.80 -8.16
C THR A 222 -12.63 -9.65 -8.93
N THR A 223 -12.02 -8.70 -8.21
CA THR A 223 -11.33 -7.54 -8.81
C THR A 223 -9.92 -7.87 -9.31
N ARG A 224 -9.42 -9.09 -9.07
CA ARG A 224 -8.06 -9.54 -9.37
C ARG A 224 -6.98 -8.62 -8.79
N ARG A 225 -7.25 -8.05 -7.61
CA ARG A 225 -6.32 -7.17 -6.89
C ARG A 225 -5.55 -8.00 -5.87
N VAL A 226 -4.23 -7.85 -5.88
CA VAL A 226 -3.36 -8.38 -4.82
C VAL A 226 -2.92 -7.20 -3.98
N GLN A 227 -3.40 -7.14 -2.73
CA GLN A 227 -2.82 -6.23 -1.74
C GLN A 227 -1.56 -6.90 -1.19
N SER A 228 -0.46 -6.82 -1.95
CA SER A 228 0.83 -7.07 -1.34
C SER A 228 1.06 -5.98 -0.30
N SER A 229 1.58 -6.32 0.89
CA SER A 229 1.97 -5.30 1.89
C SER A 229 3.11 -4.39 1.41
N THR A 230 3.63 -4.65 0.20
CA THR A 230 4.60 -3.86 -0.53
C THR A 230 4.25 -3.83 -2.02
N ALA A 231 4.06 -2.66 -2.62
CA ALA A 231 3.98 -2.59 -4.08
C ALA A 231 5.40 -2.56 -4.65
N GLN A 232 5.57 -3.11 -5.85
CA GLN A 232 6.88 -3.24 -6.49
C GLN A 232 7.00 -2.28 -7.67
N CYS A 233 8.20 -1.75 -7.88
CA CYS A 233 8.53 -1.11 -9.15
C CYS A 233 8.57 -2.18 -10.24
N THR A 234 7.76 -2.06 -11.30
CA THR A 234 7.77 -3.04 -12.40
C THR A 234 9.07 -3.03 -13.22
N LEU A 235 9.91 -1.98 -13.09
CA LEU A 235 11.15 -1.88 -13.85
C LEU A 235 12.36 -2.50 -13.12
N CYS A 236 12.54 -2.22 -11.82
CA CYS A 236 13.66 -2.75 -11.03
C CYS A 236 13.26 -3.84 -10.03
N PHE A 237 11.97 -4.16 -9.91
CA PHE A 237 11.42 -5.16 -8.99
C PHE A 237 11.68 -4.91 -7.50
N THR A 238 12.14 -3.71 -7.14
CA THR A 238 12.32 -3.31 -5.73
C THR A 238 10.96 -3.12 -5.06
N ALA A 239 10.83 -3.64 -3.84
CA ALA A 239 9.63 -3.52 -3.02
C ALA A 239 9.59 -2.16 -2.29
N HIS A 240 8.41 -1.52 -2.28
CA HIS A 240 8.14 -0.25 -1.63
C HIS A 240 6.97 -0.41 -0.64
N ARG A 241 7.07 0.20 0.54
CA ARG A 241 6.01 0.16 1.55
C ARG A 241 4.81 1.00 1.12
N HIS A 242 3.59 0.51 1.40
CA HIS A 242 2.39 1.32 1.22
C HIS A 242 2.41 2.53 2.16
N ASN A 243 1.84 3.66 1.73
CA ASN A 243 1.65 4.79 2.62
C ASN A 243 0.63 4.42 3.71
N ALA A 244 1.00 4.62 4.97
CA ALA A 244 0.17 4.31 6.14
C ALA A 244 -1.18 5.07 6.15
N HIS A 245 -1.24 6.26 5.53
CA HIS A 245 -2.45 7.09 5.48
C HIS A 245 -3.28 6.89 4.21
N ASN A 246 -2.72 6.22 3.19
CA ASN A 246 -3.45 5.92 1.95
C ASN A 246 -2.90 4.63 1.31
N PRO A 247 -3.51 3.47 1.60
CA PRO A 247 -3.05 2.17 1.09
C PRO A 247 -3.03 2.08 -0.45
N SER A 248 -3.82 2.90 -1.15
CA SER A 248 -3.86 2.97 -2.62
C SER A 248 -2.66 3.69 -3.24
N ARG A 249 -1.91 4.46 -2.44
CA ARG A 249 -0.70 5.17 -2.86
C ARG A 249 0.52 4.57 -2.18
N THR A 250 1.33 3.86 -2.92
CA THR A 250 2.60 3.35 -2.41
C THR A 250 3.62 4.49 -2.31
N ALA A 251 4.24 4.65 -1.14
CA ALA A 251 5.26 5.67 -0.95
C ALA A 251 6.42 5.45 -1.94
N GLY A 252 6.66 6.42 -2.82
CA GLY A 252 7.79 6.40 -3.77
C GLY A 252 7.56 5.68 -5.10
N LEU A 253 6.33 5.21 -5.40
CA LEU A 253 5.96 4.71 -6.73
C LEU A 253 5.04 5.71 -7.47
N ARG A 254 5.21 5.78 -8.79
CA ARG A 254 4.40 6.61 -9.70
C ARG A 254 3.98 5.80 -10.92
N LEU A 255 2.87 6.20 -11.56
CA LEU A 255 2.45 5.62 -12.83
C LEU A 255 3.52 5.87 -13.91
N ALA A 256 3.97 4.81 -14.57
CA ALA A 256 5.08 4.86 -15.53
C ALA A 256 4.86 5.83 -16.69
N CYS A 257 3.60 6.08 -17.07
CA CYS A 257 3.21 6.97 -18.15
C CYS A 257 2.21 8.05 -17.74
N GLY A 258 1.99 8.26 -16.44
CA GLY A 258 1.03 9.25 -15.95
C GLY A 258 -0.44 8.87 -16.12
N GLY A 259 -0.74 7.59 -16.38
CA GLY A 259 -2.12 7.06 -16.36
C GLY A 259 -2.81 6.97 -17.72
N ARG A 260 -2.09 6.64 -18.80
CA ARG A 260 -2.75 6.29 -20.07
C ARG A 260 -3.72 5.13 -19.86
N ARG A 261 -4.92 5.21 -20.44
CA ARG A 261 -5.95 4.14 -20.37
C ARG A 261 -5.34 2.76 -20.64
N GLY A 262 -5.56 1.81 -19.73
CA GLY A 262 -5.02 0.45 -19.81
C GLY A 262 -3.56 0.27 -19.36
N CYS A 263 -2.87 1.30 -18.86
CA CYS A 263 -1.51 1.18 -18.31
C CYS A 263 -1.48 1.53 -16.82
N ALA A 264 -1.56 0.50 -15.97
CA ALA A 264 -1.50 0.63 -14.51
C ALA A 264 -0.10 0.36 -13.93
N GLN A 265 0.95 0.43 -14.75
CA GLN A 265 2.30 0.07 -14.34
C GLN A 265 2.92 1.13 -13.40
N LEU A 266 3.49 0.67 -12.29
CA LEU A 266 4.11 1.49 -11.27
C LEU A 266 5.63 1.39 -11.34
N ILE A 267 6.32 2.52 -11.28
CA ILE A 267 7.78 2.57 -11.22
C ILE A 267 8.25 3.52 -10.13
N CYS A 268 9.41 3.22 -9.56
CA CYS A 268 10.06 4.11 -8.59
C CYS A 268 10.67 5.33 -9.31
N GLU A 269 10.87 6.41 -8.55
CA GLU A 269 11.47 7.64 -9.08
C GLU A 269 12.85 7.44 -9.73
N PRO A 270 13.79 6.65 -9.17
CA PRO A 270 15.05 6.33 -9.84
C PRO A 270 14.86 5.66 -11.21
N CYS A 271 13.93 4.71 -11.33
CA CYS A 271 13.62 4.07 -12.61
C CYS A 271 12.97 5.02 -13.62
N MET A 272 12.10 5.92 -13.15
CA MET A 272 11.50 6.95 -13.98
C MET A 272 12.56 7.91 -14.53
N ARG A 273 13.42 8.45 -13.65
CA ARG A 273 14.53 9.32 -14.04
C ARG A 273 15.54 8.60 -14.92
N GLY A 274 15.85 7.33 -14.62
CA GLY A 274 16.77 6.52 -15.40
C GLY A 274 16.25 6.23 -16.81
N TRP A 275 14.97 5.92 -16.98
CA TRP A 275 14.39 5.65 -18.30
C TRP A 275 14.27 6.92 -19.15
N TYR A 276 13.52 7.92 -18.69
CA TYR A 276 13.29 9.13 -19.48
C TYR A 276 14.56 10.01 -19.57
N GLY A 277 15.42 9.97 -18.55
CA GLY A 277 16.70 10.69 -18.48
C GLY A 277 17.82 10.12 -19.34
N LEU A 278 17.58 9.03 -20.08
CA LEU A 278 18.47 8.66 -21.19
C LEU A 278 18.59 9.77 -22.23
N ASN A 279 17.56 10.62 -22.35
CA ASN A 279 17.58 11.80 -23.20
C ASN A 279 18.08 13.01 -22.41
N ARG A 280 19.27 13.51 -22.76
CA ARG A 280 19.93 14.66 -22.11
C ARG A 280 20.61 15.58 -23.15
N PRO A 281 20.80 16.87 -22.84
CA PRO A 281 21.54 17.79 -23.72
C PRO A 281 22.93 17.26 -24.07
N GLY A 282 23.34 17.49 -25.32
CA GLY A 282 24.63 17.07 -25.87
C GLY A 282 24.75 15.59 -26.23
N ALA A 283 23.68 14.79 -26.10
CA ALA A 283 23.70 13.36 -26.37
C ALA A 283 22.71 12.97 -27.50
N PRO A 284 22.87 11.78 -28.12
CA PRO A 284 21.89 11.22 -29.05
C PRO A 284 20.52 11.04 -28.38
N ILE A 285 19.45 11.33 -29.10
CA ILE A 285 18.08 11.14 -28.64
C ILE A 285 17.71 9.66 -28.78
N ASN A 286 17.41 9.04 -27.65
CA ASN A 286 16.82 7.71 -27.60
C ASN A 286 15.30 7.81 -27.74
N VAL A 287 14.83 7.65 -28.97
CA VAL A 287 13.40 7.69 -29.33
C VAL A 287 12.59 6.64 -28.56
N ALA A 288 13.15 5.48 -28.24
CA ALA A 288 12.45 4.46 -27.47
C ALA A 288 12.19 4.89 -26.03
N ALA A 289 13.09 5.69 -25.46
CA ALA A 289 12.99 6.26 -24.12
C ALA A 289 12.12 7.54 -24.05
N LEU A 290 11.54 7.98 -25.18
CA LEU A 290 10.48 9.00 -25.19
C LEU A 290 9.09 8.42 -24.88
N ALA A 291 8.95 7.09 -24.94
CA ALA A 291 7.70 6.38 -24.70
C ALA A 291 7.75 5.60 -23.39
N CYS A 292 6.58 5.23 -22.87
CA CYS A 292 6.47 4.33 -21.73
C CYS A 292 7.23 3.02 -21.99
N PRO A 293 8.03 2.49 -21.03
CA PRO A 293 8.74 1.22 -21.22
C PRO A 293 7.78 0.02 -21.35
N PHE A 294 6.53 0.16 -20.91
CA PHE A 294 5.53 -0.91 -20.92
C PHE A 294 4.54 -0.77 -22.09
N CYS A 295 3.73 0.29 -22.09
CA CYS A 295 2.67 0.43 -23.10
C CYS A 295 3.15 1.09 -24.41
N ARG A 296 4.42 1.49 -24.49
CA ARG A 296 5.07 2.11 -25.67
C ARG A 296 4.39 3.37 -26.22
N ARG A 297 3.43 3.94 -25.50
CA ARG A 297 2.77 5.21 -25.80
C ARG A 297 3.51 6.38 -25.16
N ALA A 298 3.33 7.57 -25.73
CA ALA A 298 3.85 8.79 -25.14
C ALA A 298 3.21 9.02 -23.74
N PRO A 299 4.02 9.33 -22.71
CA PRO A 299 3.52 9.64 -21.38
C PRO A 299 2.65 10.89 -21.36
N VAL A 300 1.79 11.00 -20.34
CA VAL A 300 1.07 12.23 -20.02
C VAL A 300 2.08 13.18 -19.35
N ALA A 301 2.65 14.11 -20.13
CA ALA A 301 3.81 14.89 -19.71
C ALA A 301 3.64 15.63 -18.38
N ARG A 302 2.44 16.16 -18.10
CA ARG A 302 2.14 16.84 -16.82
C ARG A 302 2.16 15.92 -15.59
N ARG A 303 1.99 14.60 -15.79
CA ARG A 303 1.88 13.59 -14.73
C ARG A 303 3.14 12.74 -14.58
N VAL A 304 4.16 12.96 -15.41
CA VAL A 304 5.43 12.22 -15.40
C VAL A 304 6.58 13.23 -15.27
N ALA A 305 7.53 12.94 -14.38
CA ALA A 305 8.73 13.77 -14.23
C ALA A 305 9.70 13.51 -15.41
N LEU A 306 9.47 14.19 -16.53
CA LEU A 306 10.39 14.18 -17.67
C LEU A 306 11.64 15.03 -17.37
N PRO A 307 12.79 14.72 -18.01
CA PRO A 307 13.97 15.58 -17.95
C PRO A 307 13.63 17.03 -18.32
N ARG A 308 14.28 17.98 -17.63
CA ARG A 308 14.03 19.41 -17.83
C ARG A 308 14.24 19.76 -19.31
N GLY A 309 13.22 20.33 -19.94
CA GLY A 309 13.26 20.74 -21.34
C GLY A 309 12.91 19.68 -22.37
N LEU A 310 12.85 18.40 -22.00
CA LEU A 310 12.48 17.35 -22.95
C LEU A 310 11.03 17.50 -23.44
N GLN A 311 10.12 17.92 -22.56
CA GLN A 311 8.70 18.09 -22.89
C GLN A 311 8.48 19.10 -24.03
N GLY A 312 9.24 20.20 -24.04
CA GLY A 312 9.12 21.29 -25.00
C GLY A 312 10.22 21.31 -26.05
N LEU A 313 10.98 20.22 -26.21
CA LEU A 313 12.14 20.17 -27.09
C LEU A 313 11.70 20.32 -28.55
N ALA A 314 12.08 21.44 -29.18
CA ALA A 314 11.80 21.69 -30.59
C ALA A 314 12.53 20.67 -31.49
N GLY A 315 11.86 20.24 -32.57
CA GLY A 315 12.35 19.23 -33.52
C GLY A 315 12.26 17.78 -33.01
N LEU A 316 11.67 17.55 -31.83
CA LEU A 316 11.57 16.22 -31.25
C LEU A 316 10.58 15.32 -32.01
N ALA A 317 9.51 15.88 -32.57
CA ALA A 317 8.57 15.11 -33.40
C ALA A 317 9.26 14.61 -34.69
N ASP A 318 10.11 15.44 -35.30
CA ASP A 318 10.90 15.04 -36.48
C ASP A 318 11.83 13.87 -36.13
N ALA A 319 12.48 13.90 -34.96
CA ALA A 319 13.30 12.80 -34.47
C ALA A 319 12.52 11.47 -34.34
N VAL A 320 11.22 11.55 -34.00
CA VAL A 320 10.34 10.37 -33.91
C VAL A 320 9.90 9.88 -35.29
N VAL A 321 9.54 10.80 -36.19
CA VAL A 321 9.10 10.50 -37.56
C VAL A 321 10.25 9.89 -38.37
N GLU A 322 11.42 10.52 -38.35
CA GLU A 322 12.61 10.15 -39.12
C GLU A 322 13.48 9.08 -38.42
N ARG A 323 12.99 8.47 -37.34
CA ARG A 323 13.77 7.54 -36.49
C ARG A 323 14.42 6.38 -37.25
N GLY A 324 13.92 6.02 -38.43
CA GLY A 324 14.46 4.98 -39.30
C GLY A 324 15.55 5.45 -40.27
N GLU A 325 15.61 6.75 -40.57
CA GLU A 325 16.51 7.35 -41.56
C GLU A 325 17.65 8.12 -40.91
N PHE A 326 17.39 8.78 -39.78
CA PHE A 326 18.36 9.61 -39.09
C PHE A 326 18.44 9.29 -37.60
N VAL A 327 19.65 9.46 -37.06
CA VAL A 327 19.90 9.61 -35.63
C VAL A 327 19.83 11.10 -35.32
N TYR A 328 19.02 11.47 -34.32
CA TYR A 328 18.96 12.83 -33.82
C TYR A 328 19.77 12.96 -32.53
N ALA A 329 20.24 14.17 -32.22
CA ALA A 329 20.86 14.53 -30.95
C ALA A 329 20.23 15.81 -30.39
N TRP A 330 20.29 15.94 -29.06
CA TRP A 330 19.89 17.16 -28.36
C TRP A 330 21.08 18.10 -28.36
N CYS A 331 21.00 19.24 -29.06
CA CYS A 331 22.08 20.21 -29.10
C CYS A 331 22.34 20.82 -27.72
N ALA A 332 23.61 20.79 -27.27
CA ALA A 332 24.08 21.48 -26.06
C ALA A 332 24.41 22.97 -26.30
N GLY A 333 24.32 23.43 -27.55
CA GLY A 333 24.50 24.83 -27.92
C GLY A 333 23.30 25.71 -27.56
N PRO A 334 23.37 27.02 -27.83
CA PRO A 334 22.35 27.99 -27.45
C PRO A 334 20.98 27.77 -28.11
N CYS A 335 20.89 26.90 -29.12
CA CYS A 335 19.61 26.53 -29.71
C CYS A 335 18.83 25.54 -28.83
N GLY A 336 19.51 24.64 -28.12
CA GLY A 336 18.87 23.64 -27.26
C GLY A 336 17.89 22.68 -27.96
N MET A 337 17.92 22.58 -29.30
CA MET A 337 16.95 21.84 -30.11
C MET A 337 17.39 20.40 -30.42
N ALA A 338 16.42 19.56 -30.80
CA ALA A 338 16.69 18.29 -31.46
C ALA A 338 17.10 18.54 -32.93
N ARG A 339 18.23 17.96 -33.34
CA ARG A 339 18.79 18.12 -34.69
C ARG A 339 19.37 16.79 -35.19
N ARG A 340 19.40 16.61 -36.51
CA ARG A 340 20.02 15.43 -37.14
C ARG A 340 21.51 15.38 -36.76
N LEU A 341 21.94 14.24 -36.25
CA LEU A 341 23.33 13.93 -35.88
C LEU A 341 24.03 13.21 -37.03
N ALA A 342 23.39 12.16 -37.56
CA ALA A 342 23.94 11.34 -38.63
C ALA A 342 22.81 10.53 -39.30
N PRO A 343 22.96 10.14 -40.58
CA PRO A 343 22.08 9.15 -41.19
C PRO A 343 22.23 7.80 -40.47
N ARG A 344 21.15 7.02 -40.43
CA ARG A 344 21.18 5.65 -39.94
C ARG A 344 21.72 4.73 -41.01
N THR A 345 22.81 4.05 -40.68
CA THR A 345 23.36 2.96 -41.49
C THR A 345 23.00 1.64 -40.85
N CYS A 346 22.49 0.68 -41.63
CA CYS A 346 22.15 -0.65 -41.14
C CYS A 346 23.34 -1.28 -40.39
N ALA A 347 23.07 -1.89 -39.24
CA ALA A 347 24.04 -2.53 -38.34
C ALA A 347 25.11 -1.60 -37.70
N ALA A 348 25.08 -0.29 -37.97
CA ALA A 348 25.85 0.69 -37.20
C ALA A 348 25.01 1.18 -36.00
N GLY A 349 25.62 1.20 -34.80
CA GLY A 349 25.02 1.83 -33.64
C GLY A 349 24.82 3.34 -33.84
N ALA A 350 24.05 3.98 -32.96
CA ALA A 350 24.02 5.44 -32.93
C ALA A 350 25.43 5.96 -32.55
N PRO A 351 25.94 7.03 -33.19
CA PRO A 351 27.22 7.60 -32.79
C PRO A 351 27.19 8.01 -31.32
N GLU A 352 28.19 7.58 -30.55
CA GLU A 352 28.36 7.98 -29.16
C GLU A 352 29.00 9.37 -29.12
N VAL A 353 28.20 10.38 -28.77
CA VAL A 353 28.64 11.77 -28.63
C VAL A 353 28.22 12.33 -27.27
N GLU A 354 29.06 13.20 -26.71
CA GLU A 354 28.79 13.94 -25.49
C GLU A 354 29.15 15.42 -25.71
N GLY A 355 28.33 16.34 -25.19
CA GLY A 355 28.49 17.77 -25.42
C GLY A 355 28.27 18.21 -26.87
N TRP A 356 27.57 17.40 -27.68
CA TRP A 356 27.35 17.66 -29.10
C TRP A 356 26.61 18.98 -29.36
N ARG A 357 27.05 19.70 -30.40
CA ARG A 357 26.42 20.93 -30.90
C ARG A 357 26.08 20.76 -32.38
N CYS A 358 24.93 21.28 -32.79
CA CYS A 358 24.54 21.26 -34.19
C CYS A 358 25.43 22.18 -35.04
N GLU A 359 25.51 21.89 -36.34
CA GLU A 359 26.33 22.65 -37.30
C GLU A 359 26.05 24.16 -37.24
N GLU A 360 24.78 24.55 -37.13
CA GLU A 360 24.37 25.96 -36.97
C GLU A 360 24.98 26.63 -35.73
N CYS A 361 25.01 25.92 -34.59
CA CYS A 361 25.58 26.45 -33.35
C CYS A 361 27.10 26.49 -33.38
N VAL A 362 27.74 25.52 -34.06
CA VAL A 362 29.19 25.52 -34.26
C VAL A 362 29.59 26.69 -35.16
N ALA A 363 28.94 26.85 -36.31
CA ALA A 363 29.19 27.94 -37.25
C ALA A 363 28.94 29.32 -36.62
N ALA A 364 27.89 29.47 -35.81
CA ALA A 364 27.63 30.71 -35.08
C ALA A 364 28.75 31.05 -34.09
N ALA A 365 29.23 30.05 -33.33
CA ALA A 365 30.33 30.25 -32.39
C ALA A 365 31.65 30.61 -33.11
N GLU A 366 31.93 29.99 -34.25
CA GLU A 366 33.09 30.31 -35.09
C GLU A 366 33.02 31.73 -35.66
N ALA A 367 31.84 32.15 -36.14
CA ALA A 367 31.62 33.51 -36.64
C ALA A 367 31.77 34.56 -35.53
N GLU A 368 31.25 34.29 -34.33
CA GLU A 368 31.43 35.17 -33.16
C GLU A 368 32.90 35.25 -32.73
N ALA A 369 33.63 34.13 -32.72
CA ALA A 369 35.06 34.10 -32.40
C ALA A 369 35.91 34.86 -33.43
N ALA A 370 35.52 34.84 -34.71
CA ALA A 370 36.16 35.62 -35.76
C ALA A 370 35.86 37.14 -35.65
N ALA A 371 34.70 37.51 -35.12
CA ALA A 371 34.29 38.92 -34.96
C ALA A 371 34.84 39.56 -33.68
N ASN A 372 34.93 38.80 -32.57
CA ASN A 372 35.34 39.29 -31.26
C ASN A 372 36.57 38.50 -30.80
N GLY A 373 37.77 38.99 -31.11
CA GLY A 373 39.05 38.33 -30.79
C GLY A 373 39.11 37.74 -29.37
N GLY A 374 38.85 36.42 -29.28
CA GLY A 374 39.11 35.55 -28.14
C GLY A 374 38.60 36.03 -26.78
N GLY A 375 37.28 36.05 -26.56
CA GLY A 375 36.74 36.40 -25.24
C GLY A 375 35.26 36.11 -25.01
N GLY A 376 34.77 34.91 -25.35
CA GLY A 376 33.38 34.51 -25.08
C GLY A 376 33.18 34.12 -23.61
N ASN A 377 32.67 35.05 -22.79
CA ASN A 377 32.30 34.79 -21.40
C ASN A 377 30.92 34.09 -21.32
N GLY A 378 30.85 32.86 -21.82
CA GLY A 378 29.67 31.99 -21.71
C GLY A 378 29.64 31.32 -20.34
N LYS A 379 28.87 31.87 -19.39
CA LYS A 379 28.65 31.21 -18.10
C LYS A 379 27.84 29.93 -18.34
N LYS A 380 28.42 28.77 -18.02
CA LYS A 380 27.78 27.45 -18.11
C LYS A 380 26.89 27.22 -16.88
N THR A 381 25.72 26.61 -17.06
CA THR A 381 24.93 26.05 -15.95
C THR A 381 25.47 24.67 -15.54
N GLU A 382 25.07 24.15 -14.37
CA GLU A 382 25.45 22.80 -13.90
C GLU A 382 25.04 21.69 -14.89
N ASP A 383 24.01 21.94 -15.72
CA ASP A 383 23.50 21.04 -16.76
C ASP A 383 24.16 21.22 -18.15
N GLY A 384 25.20 22.04 -18.27
CA GLY A 384 26.03 22.16 -19.50
C GLY A 384 25.43 22.99 -20.65
N LEU A 385 24.34 23.74 -20.43
CA LEU A 385 23.73 24.62 -21.43
C LEU A 385 24.36 26.03 -21.39
N GLU A 386 24.61 26.62 -22.56
CA GLU A 386 25.00 28.04 -22.67
C GLU A 386 23.80 28.95 -22.46
N VAL A 387 23.94 29.95 -21.58
CA VAL A 387 22.87 30.88 -21.21
C VAL A 387 22.59 31.86 -22.35
N ARG A 388 21.40 31.78 -22.94
CA ARG A 388 20.89 32.77 -23.90
C ARG A 388 19.94 33.72 -23.17
N VAL A 389 20.21 35.03 -23.25
CA VAL A 389 19.31 36.08 -22.77
C VAL A 389 18.56 36.64 -23.98
N LYS A 390 17.22 36.66 -23.93
CA LYS A 390 16.37 37.25 -24.97
C LYS A 390 15.48 38.33 -24.36
N MET A 391 15.13 39.35 -25.13
CA MET A 391 14.25 40.43 -24.67
C MET A 391 12.79 40.03 -24.83
N CYS A 392 11.97 40.34 -23.82
CA CYS A 392 10.52 40.17 -23.94
C CYS A 392 10.00 41.01 -25.12
N PRO A 393 9.23 40.43 -26.06
CA PRO A 393 8.71 41.16 -27.21
C PRO A 393 7.68 42.25 -26.86
N ALA A 394 7.11 42.21 -25.64
CA ALA A 394 6.11 43.18 -25.20
C ALA A 394 6.70 44.36 -24.40
N CYS A 395 7.60 44.09 -23.45
CA CYS A 395 8.13 45.11 -22.53
C CYS A 395 9.66 45.29 -22.60
N GLY A 396 10.37 44.51 -23.42
CA GLY A 396 11.82 44.60 -23.58
C GLY A 396 12.66 44.09 -22.40
N VAL A 397 12.04 43.55 -21.34
CA VAL A 397 12.76 43.00 -20.18
C VAL A 397 13.63 41.82 -20.61
N ALA A 398 14.91 41.89 -20.25
CA ALA A 398 15.87 40.82 -20.46
C ALA A 398 15.43 39.56 -19.70
N THR A 399 15.26 38.47 -20.45
CA THR A 399 14.78 37.19 -19.93
C THR A 399 15.82 36.12 -20.17
N GLU A 400 16.27 35.51 -19.08
CA GLU A 400 17.11 34.32 -19.09
C GLU A 400 16.22 33.07 -19.07
N LYS A 401 16.52 32.10 -19.95
CA LYS A 401 15.86 30.81 -19.93
C LYS A 401 16.52 29.91 -18.87
N VAL A 402 15.92 29.86 -17.69
CA VAL A 402 16.37 29.01 -16.56
C VAL A 402 15.73 27.62 -16.55
N VAL A 403 14.75 27.38 -17.42
CA VAL A 403 13.97 26.13 -17.53
C VAL A 403 13.79 25.74 -18.99
N GLY A 404 13.79 24.44 -19.28
CA GLY A 404 13.87 23.96 -20.65
C GLY A 404 12.60 24.08 -21.52
N CYS A 405 11.48 24.60 -21.00
CA CYS A 405 10.32 24.88 -21.83
C CYS A 405 10.54 26.18 -22.63
N ASP A 406 10.20 26.19 -23.92
CA ASP A 406 10.22 27.42 -24.72
C ASP A 406 9.02 28.35 -24.45
N HIS A 407 8.13 28.03 -23.52
CA HIS A 407 7.11 28.96 -23.04
C HIS A 407 7.67 29.86 -21.94
N ILE A 408 7.65 31.18 -22.18
CA ILE A 408 8.06 32.19 -21.20
C ILE A 408 6.84 32.96 -20.74
N SER A 409 6.66 33.03 -19.42
CA SER A 409 5.70 33.93 -18.78
C SER A 409 6.45 35.13 -18.20
N CYS A 410 6.33 36.28 -18.83
CA CYS A 410 7.00 37.51 -18.40
C CYS A 410 6.21 38.16 -17.25
N PRO A 411 6.86 38.80 -16.26
CA PRO A 411 6.17 39.57 -15.21
C PRO A 411 5.23 40.68 -15.73
N CYS A 412 5.39 41.13 -16.98
CA CYS A 412 4.45 42.06 -17.62
C CYS A 412 3.13 41.41 -18.08
N GLY A 413 2.96 40.11 -17.89
CA GLY A 413 1.79 39.34 -18.30
C GLY A 413 1.89 38.71 -19.70
N ALA A 414 2.95 39.01 -20.48
CA ALA A 414 3.12 38.43 -21.82
C ALA A 414 3.56 36.96 -21.76
N HIS A 415 2.89 36.11 -22.56
CA HIS A 415 3.29 34.74 -22.82
C HIS A 415 3.86 34.59 -24.24
N TRP A 416 5.13 34.20 -24.34
CA TRP A 416 5.84 34.20 -25.61
C TRP A 416 6.76 32.98 -25.76
N CYS A 417 7.02 32.62 -27.01
CA CYS A 417 7.88 31.50 -27.34
C CYS A 417 9.35 31.93 -27.33
N PHE A 418 10.17 31.37 -26.44
CA PHE A 418 11.60 31.63 -26.37
C PHE A 418 12.32 31.22 -27.65
N ASN A 419 11.82 30.24 -28.41
CA ASN A 419 12.47 29.81 -29.64
C ASN A 419 12.44 30.92 -30.71
N CYS A 420 11.24 31.36 -31.11
CA CYS A 420 11.05 32.32 -32.21
C CYS A 420 10.79 33.77 -31.77
N GLY A 421 10.54 34.04 -30.49
CA GLY A 421 10.22 35.37 -29.98
C GLY A 421 8.75 35.79 -30.15
N LYS A 422 7.87 34.92 -30.66
CA LYS A 422 6.47 35.25 -30.91
C LYS A 422 5.69 35.37 -29.59
N ASN A 423 5.08 36.53 -29.37
CA ASN A 423 4.06 36.70 -28.32
C ASN A 423 2.75 36.08 -28.80
N THR A 424 2.21 35.14 -28.05
CA THR A 424 0.99 34.42 -28.44
C THR A 424 -0.22 34.79 -27.59
N GLY A 425 -0.06 35.63 -26.56
CA GLY A 425 -1.16 36.11 -25.72
C GLY A 425 -1.38 35.26 -24.47
N SER A 426 -1.44 33.93 -24.59
CA SER A 426 -1.66 33.03 -23.45
C SER A 426 -0.69 31.85 -23.38
N MET A 427 -0.65 31.17 -22.23
CA MET A 427 0.10 29.93 -22.05
C MET A 427 -0.37 28.82 -23.00
N ALA A 428 -1.68 28.63 -23.14
CA ALA A 428 -2.24 27.58 -23.99
C ALA A 428 -1.90 27.81 -25.47
N GLU A 429 -2.01 29.06 -25.94
CA GLU A 429 -1.64 29.44 -27.30
C GLU A 429 -0.13 29.29 -27.54
N THR A 430 0.71 29.53 -26.52
CA THR A 430 2.16 29.32 -26.66
C THR A 430 2.49 27.84 -26.86
N TYR A 431 1.88 26.93 -26.09
CA TYR A 431 2.08 25.48 -26.25
C TYR A 431 1.55 24.95 -27.60
N ALA A 432 0.39 25.45 -28.04
CA ALA A 432 -0.16 25.13 -29.36
C ALA A 432 0.79 25.59 -30.48
N HIS A 433 1.28 26.83 -30.39
CA HIS A 433 2.28 27.38 -31.31
C HIS A 433 3.57 26.56 -31.33
N MET A 434 4.09 26.15 -30.18
CA MET A 434 5.30 25.31 -30.11
C MET A 434 5.08 23.95 -30.81
N THR A 435 3.91 23.35 -30.65
CA THR A 435 3.60 22.08 -31.32
C THR A 435 3.51 22.28 -32.83
N ALA A 436 2.80 23.31 -33.27
CA ALA A 436 2.56 23.58 -34.69
C ALA A 436 3.80 24.05 -35.45
N GLU A 437 4.56 24.99 -34.88
CA GLU A 437 5.67 25.69 -35.58
C GLU A 437 7.05 25.13 -35.23
N HIS A 438 7.17 24.40 -34.12
CA HIS A 438 8.46 23.92 -33.61
C HIS A 438 8.49 22.41 -33.37
N HIS A 439 7.43 21.70 -33.76
CA HIS A 439 7.40 20.24 -33.89
C HIS A 439 7.77 19.53 -32.57
N THR A 440 7.20 19.99 -31.45
CA THR A 440 7.36 19.32 -30.14
C THR A 440 6.53 18.04 -30.07
N TRP A 441 6.99 17.02 -29.33
CA TRP A 441 6.37 15.68 -29.34
C TRP A 441 5.29 15.44 -28.25
N PHE A 442 5.43 16.01 -27.06
CA PHE A 442 4.61 15.64 -25.90
C PHE A 442 3.32 16.47 -25.72
N ALA A 443 2.66 16.85 -26.82
CA ALA A 443 1.49 17.74 -26.79
C ALA A 443 0.38 17.29 -25.79
N ASP A 444 -0.27 18.28 -25.17
CA ASP A 444 -1.20 18.15 -24.03
C ASP A 444 -2.22 17.02 -24.22
N GLY A 445 -2.43 16.24 -23.17
CA GLY A 445 -3.24 15.01 -23.14
C GLY A 445 -4.76 15.21 -23.29
N ARG A 446 -5.20 16.04 -24.24
CA ARG A 446 -6.59 16.08 -24.71
C ARG A 446 -6.71 15.17 -25.93
N GLU A 447 -6.86 13.88 -25.70
CA GLU A 447 -7.56 13.05 -26.69
C GLU A 447 -9.05 13.27 -26.45
N GLU A 448 -9.68 13.97 -27.41
CA GLU A 448 -11.10 13.87 -27.71
C GLU A 448 -11.47 12.38 -27.81
N GLY A 449 -12.41 11.92 -26.97
CA GLY A 449 -12.80 10.51 -26.93
C GLY A 449 -13.54 10.13 -25.66
N GLU A 450 -14.81 10.55 -25.64
CA GLU A 450 -15.95 10.05 -24.88
C GLU A 450 -15.83 10.08 -23.35
N ASP A 451 -16.50 11.09 -22.81
CA ASP A 451 -16.78 11.35 -21.41
C ASP A 451 -17.94 10.42 -20.97
N GLU A 452 -17.62 9.34 -20.27
CA GLU A 452 -18.59 8.60 -19.45
C GLU A 452 -18.06 8.51 -18.00
N GLY A 453 -18.51 9.49 -17.21
CA GLY A 453 -18.73 9.51 -15.77
C GLY A 453 -17.90 8.60 -14.87
N TYR A 454 -16.92 9.20 -14.19
CA TYR A 454 -16.60 8.83 -12.82
C TYR A 454 -16.62 10.10 -11.95
N ASP A 455 -17.68 10.21 -11.18
CA ASP A 455 -17.92 11.21 -10.14
C ASP A 455 -16.94 10.95 -8.97
N GLU A 456 -15.87 11.74 -8.89
CA GLU A 456 -15.10 11.90 -7.65
C GLU A 456 -15.79 13.01 -6.87
N GLY A 457 -16.58 12.64 -5.86
CA GLY A 457 -17.17 13.57 -4.91
C GLY A 457 -16.09 14.45 -4.29
N GLU A 458 -16.15 15.74 -4.61
CA GLU A 458 -15.42 16.79 -3.93
C GLU A 458 -16.07 17.01 -2.56
N ASP A 459 -15.48 16.45 -1.50
CA ASP A 459 -15.75 16.90 -0.15
C ASP A 459 -14.99 18.24 0.05
N GLU A 460 -15.69 19.34 -0.21
CA GLU A 460 -15.27 20.68 0.21
C GLU A 460 -15.25 20.74 1.75
N GLU A 461 -14.04 20.76 2.34
CA GLU A 461 -13.86 21.19 3.73
C GLU A 461 -14.18 22.69 3.81
N VAL A 462 -15.36 23.02 4.33
CA VAL A 462 -15.72 24.36 4.76
C VAL A 462 -14.99 24.64 6.09
N ASP A 463 -13.93 25.43 6.01
CA ASP A 463 -13.28 26.06 7.16
C ASP A 463 -14.15 27.22 7.67
N GLU A 464 -15.14 26.91 8.53
CA GLU A 464 -15.82 27.93 9.33
C GLU A 464 -14.96 28.26 10.56
N GLY A 465 -13.98 29.14 10.35
CA GLY A 465 -13.37 29.91 11.42
C GLY A 465 -14.41 30.83 12.06
N GLN A 466 -14.95 30.44 13.21
CA GLN A 466 -15.64 31.37 14.11
C GLN A 466 -14.60 32.17 14.89
N ASP A 467 -14.39 33.39 14.42
CA ASP A 467 -13.95 34.52 15.24
C ASP A 467 -14.96 34.77 16.37
N GLY A 468 -14.48 34.95 17.60
CA GLY A 468 -15.28 35.58 18.64
C GLY A 468 -14.78 35.41 20.08
N MET A 469 -14.27 36.52 20.63
CA MET A 469 -14.20 36.88 22.06
C MET A 469 -13.08 36.27 22.92
N ASP A 470 -12.45 37.02 23.82
CA ASP A 470 -12.30 38.46 24.02
C ASP A 470 -11.17 38.61 25.06
N TRP A 471 -10.59 39.79 25.14
CA TRP A 471 -9.49 40.14 26.03
C TRP A 471 -9.93 40.23 27.51
N GLU A 472 -9.23 39.52 28.39
CA GLU A 472 -8.71 40.03 29.68
C GLU A 472 -7.61 39.11 30.25
#